data_AF-A0A8D8GUE3-F1
#
_entry.id   AF-A0A8D8GUE3-F1
#
_cell.length_a   1.000
_cell.length_b   1.000
_cell.length_c   1.000
_cell.angle_alpha   90.00
_cell.angle_beta   90.00
_cell.angle_gamma   90.00
#
_symmetry.space_group_name_H-M   'P 1'
#
loop_
_entity.id
_entity.type
_entity.pdbx_description
1 polymer ?
#
loop_
_entity_poly.entity_id
_entity_poly.type
_entity_poly.pdbx_seq_one_letter_code
_entity_poly.pdbx_strand_id
1 'polypeptide(L)'
;GRGKSGKTKRNLQTQEMEEGKRELISQEIGRFRKYTEENEQRKEKEKERRKARDEKKPESDAAVAPSSSEKKRSSVSPSSSSSRKDKDKDKEKEKKSSRRRSRSREREREREREREREREARERIERENREIEARARERERERERERERERERASTRELASRNPRDILREKEMEDEARDRRKAEKKAKEKEAAYQERLRNWEARERRKAKDYEKDRERDRCREEEREKEAKRLKEFLEDYDDERDDPKYYKGRELQRRLAERVREADLDSKDRNKEQEELDELKNKIFAGEYDNPTAEFEKEKKKREEMYRPKILIDVNLEQSQQREREIERERMRELERQRDKERIRANKERYVMAQASRELAAIDAEPIESDSSGHDDGGGGGASFGSPPIHQNNNNSNHHHPGHQQQH
;
A
#
# COMPACT_ATOMS: atom_id res chain seq x y z
N GLY A 1 -55.31 36.67 3.64
CA GLY A 1 -53.90 36.36 3.99
C GLY A 1 -53.64 34.87 4.19
N ARG A 2 -53.52 34.08 3.11
CA ARG A 2 -53.29 32.61 3.19
C ARG A 2 -51.93 32.12 2.64
N GLY A 3 -51.08 33.01 2.12
CA GLY A 3 -49.82 32.63 1.46
C GLY A 3 -48.56 32.60 2.35
N LYS A 4 -48.62 33.11 3.59
CA LYS A 4 -47.43 33.25 4.46
C LYS A 4 -47.14 32.03 5.35
N SER A 5 -48.15 31.19 5.68
CA SER A 5 -47.95 30.04 6.59
C SER A 5 -47.35 28.80 5.91
N GLY A 6 -47.49 28.65 4.58
CA GLY A 6 -46.93 27.52 3.83
C GLY A 6 -45.46 27.66 3.45
N LYS A 7 -44.89 28.87 3.50
CA LYS A 7 -43.44 29.11 3.29
C LYS A 7 -42.65 28.87 4.58
N THR A 8 -43.18 29.25 5.74
CA THR A 8 -42.54 29.00 7.04
C THR A 8 -42.52 27.51 7.40
N LYS A 9 -43.60 26.76 7.16
CA LYS A 9 -43.62 25.30 7.39
C LYS A 9 -42.61 24.53 6.52
N ARG A 10 -42.43 24.91 5.25
CA ARG A 10 -41.42 24.30 4.37
C ARG A 10 -39.99 24.64 4.81
N ASN A 11 -39.75 25.88 5.26
CA ASN A 11 -38.44 26.27 5.79
C ASN A 11 -38.07 25.54 7.10
N LEU A 12 -39.04 25.32 7.99
CA LEU A 12 -38.84 24.54 9.22
C LEU A 12 -38.54 23.07 8.91
N GLN A 13 -39.28 22.44 7.99
CA GLN A 13 -38.98 21.08 7.55
C GLN A 13 -37.62 20.95 6.86
N THR A 14 -37.20 21.95 6.09
CA THR A 14 -35.84 21.93 5.50
C THR A 14 -34.76 22.13 6.55
N GLN A 15 -34.99 22.93 7.59
CA GLN A 15 -34.04 23.10 8.70
C GLN A 15 -33.95 21.83 9.55
N GLU A 16 -35.07 21.19 9.92
CA GLU A 16 -35.07 19.92 10.65
C GLU A 16 -34.38 18.80 9.85
N MET A 17 -34.60 18.74 8.53
CA MET A 17 -33.91 17.79 7.65
C MET A 17 -32.42 18.09 7.49
N GLU A 18 -32.01 19.36 7.61
CA GLU A 18 -30.61 19.77 7.54
C GLU A 18 -29.89 19.54 8.88
N GLU A 19 -30.57 19.71 10.01
CA GLU A 19 -30.10 19.36 11.35
C GLU A 19 -29.90 17.84 11.49
N GLY A 20 -30.84 17.01 11.01
CA GLY A 20 -30.67 15.55 10.97
C GLY A 20 -29.48 15.10 10.09
N LYS A 21 -29.20 15.82 8.99
CA LYS A 21 -28.00 15.57 8.17
C LYS A 21 -26.72 16.00 8.89
N ARG A 22 -26.75 17.10 9.63
CA ARG A 22 -25.61 17.56 10.45
C ARG A 22 -25.32 16.62 11.60
N GLU A 23 -26.34 16.07 12.25
CA GLU A 23 -26.20 15.04 13.28
C GLU A 23 -25.64 13.73 12.70
N LEU A 24 -26.12 13.30 11.54
CA LEU A 24 -25.60 12.12 10.85
C LEU A 24 -24.13 12.31 10.48
N ILE A 25 -23.75 13.46 9.93
CA ILE A 25 -22.37 13.80 9.59
C ILE A 25 -21.49 13.87 10.85
N SER A 26 -21.95 14.48 11.94
CA SER A 26 -21.22 14.51 13.20
C SER A 26 -21.03 13.11 13.81
N GLN A 27 -22.04 12.24 13.71
CA GLN A 27 -21.92 10.83 14.11
C GLN A 27 -20.94 10.07 13.20
N GLU A 28 -20.98 10.28 11.90
CA GLU A 28 -20.06 9.67 10.92
C GLU A 28 -18.61 10.13 11.16
N ILE A 29 -18.40 11.42 11.43
CA ILE A 29 -17.09 11.99 11.77
C ILE A 29 -16.60 11.43 13.11
N GLY A 30 -17.49 11.27 14.09
CA GLY A 30 -17.17 10.62 15.37
C GLY A 30 -16.74 9.16 15.19
N ARG A 31 -17.47 8.40 14.36
CA ARG A 31 -17.11 7.02 13.99
C ARG A 31 -15.78 6.98 13.23
N PHE A 32 -15.56 7.90 12.30
CA PHE A 32 -14.33 7.97 11.52
C PHE A 32 -13.11 8.30 12.39
N ARG A 33 -13.23 9.28 13.30
CA ARG A 33 -12.17 9.61 14.27
C ARG A 33 -11.83 8.42 15.17
N LYS A 34 -12.86 7.74 15.69
CA LYS A 34 -12.69 6.53 16.50
C LYS A 34 -12.00 5.42 15.71
N TYR A 35 -12.39 5.21 14.45
CA TYR A 35 -11.75 4.23 13.57
C TYR A 35 -10.29 4.59 13.25
N THR A 36 -9.98 5.87 13.02
CA THR A 36 -8.60 6.30 12.77
C THR A 36 -7.71 6.15 14.00
N GLU A 37 -8.23 6.49 15.18
CA GLU A 37 -7.53 6.34 16.46
C GLU A 37 -7.34 4.86 16.81
N GLU A 38 -8.34 4.02 16.60
CA GLU A 38 -8.24 2.57 16.77
C GLU A 38 -7.23 1.94 15.80
N ASN A 39 -7.20 2.39 14.54
CA ASN A 39 -6.23 1.91 13.56
C ASN A 39 -4.79 2.37 13.90
N GLU A 40 -4.63 3.57 14.46
CA GLU A 40 -3.34 4.07 14.94
C GLU A 40 -2.87 3.29 16.17
N GLN A 41 -3.74 3.06 17.16
CA GLN A 41 -3.47 2.21 18.32
C GLN A 41 -3.16 0.77 17.90
N ARG A 42 -3.85 0.23 16.88
CA ARG A 42 -3.57 -1.11 16.35
C ARG A 42 -2.20 -1.17 15.68
N LYS A 43 -1.82 -0.14 14.92
CA LYS A 43 -0.48 0.00 14.32
C LYS A 43 0.60 0.13 15.40
N GLU A 44 0.33 0.85 16.47
CA GLU A 44 1.24 1.03 17.59
C GLU A 44 1.41 -0.28 18.37
N LYS A 45 0.32 -0.97 18.71
CA LYS A 45 0.35 -2.32 19.30
C LYS A 45 1.05 -3.33 18.41
N GLU A 46 0.89 -3.26 17.08
CA GLU A 46 1.61 -4.14 16.16
C GLU A 46 3.12 -3.82 16.14
N LYS A 47 3.50 -2.55 16.14
CA LYS A 47 4.90 -2.12 16.26
C LYS A 47 5.51 -2.56 17.59
N GLU A 48 4.77 -2.45 18.68
CA GLU A 48 5.17 -2.90 20.00
C GLU A 48 5.33 -4.42 20.04
N ARG A 49 4.40 -5.20 19.46
CA ARG A 49 4.53 -6.66 19.34
C ARG A 49 5.72 -7.07 18.47
N ARG A 50 6.00 -6.34 17.40
CA ARG A 50 7.21 -6.55 16.57
C ARG A 50 8.47 -6.24 17.36
N LYS A 51 8.51 -5.11 18.06
CA LYS A 51 9.64 -4.72 18.92
C LYS A 51 9.86 -5.73 20.04
N ALA A 52 8.80 -6.20 20.70
CA ALA A 52 8.86 -7.25 21.71
C ALA A 52 9.29 -8.61 21.14
N ARG A 53 8.95 -8.94 19.88
CA ARG A 53 9.44 -10.14 19.19
C ARG A 53 10.92 -10.04 18.85
N ASP A 54 11.39 -8.86 18.46
CA ASP A 54 12.79 -8.60 18.16
C ASP A 54 13.64 -8.47 19.44
N GLU A 55 13.08 -7.93 20.53
CA GLU A 55 13.68 -7.86 21.88
C GLU A 55 13.65 -9.20 22.64
N LYS A 56 12.72 -10.11 22.34
CA LYS A 56 12.76 -11.50 22.82
C LYS A 56 13.65 -12.42 21.97
N LYS A 57 14.18 -11.91 20.85
CA LYS A 57 15.08 -12.64 19.95
C LYS A 57 16.60 -12.62 20.26
N PRO A 58 17.16 -11.91 21.27
CA PRO A 58 18.61 -11.89 21.44
C PRO A 58 19.20 -13.10 22.22
N GLU A 59 18.42 -14.05 22.75
CA GLU A 59 19.00 -15.18 23.53
C GLU A 59 18.58 -16.61 23.13
N SER A 60 17.61 -16.83 22.24
CA SER A 60 17.23 -18.20 21.83
C SER A 60 17.93 -18.73 20.57
N ASP A 61 18.52 -17.86 19.75
CA ASP A 61 19.11 -18.24 18.45
C ASP A 61 20.57 -18.76 18.58
N ALA A 62 21.09 -18.89 19.81
CA ALA A 62 22.34 -19.60 20.08
C ALA A 62 22.16 -21.11 20.40
N ALA A 63 20.93 -21.61 20.53
CA ALA A 63 20.64 -22.97 21.02
C ALA A 63 19.79 -23.86 20.09
N VAL A 64 19.52 -23.48 18.84
CA VAL A 64 18.88 -24.38 17.86
C VAL A 64 19.85 -24.65 16.72
N ALA A 65 20.86 -25.48 17.02
CA ALA A 65 21.50 -26.28 15.98
C ALA A 65 20.47 -27.32 15.47
N PRO A 66 20.43 -27.63 14.16
CA PRO A 66 19.57 -28.69 13.66
C PRO A 66 20.02 -30.02 14.28
N SER A 67 19.13 -30.67 15.02
CA SER A 67 19.38 -31.96 15.65
C SER A 67 19.54 -33.05 14.59
N SER A 68 20.77 -33.32 14.17
CA SER A 68 21.15 -34.51 13.43
C SER A 68 21.20 -35.71 14.39
N SER A 69 20.02 -36.21 14.76
CA SER A 69 19.90 -37.49 15.47
C SER A 69 20.05 -38.66 14.48
N GLU A 70 21.29 -39.04 14.17
CA GLU A 70 21.59 -40.40 13.75
C GLU A 70 22.52 -41.09 14.76
N LYS A 71 21.88 -41.71 15.76
CA LYS A 71 22.43 -42.89 16.42
C LYS A 71 22.71 -43.95 15.35
N LYS A 72 23.99 -44.33 15.21
CA LYS A 72 24.37 -45.62 14.65
C LYS A 72 24.21 -46.69 15.73
N ARG A 73 23.46 -47.76 15.42
CA ARG A 73 23.60 -49.06 16.05
C ARG A 73 23.95 -50.10 14.99
N SER A 74 25.15 -50.66 15.18
CA SER A 74 25.61 -52.03 14.89
C SER A 74 25.18 -52.74 13.61
N SER A 75 26.17 -53.05 12.78
CA SER A 75 26.41 -54.42 12.31
C SER A 75 27.88 -54.61 11.89
N VAL A 76 28.30 -55.87 11.94
CA VAL A 76 29.67 -56.40 12.07
C VAL A 76 30.26 -56.74 10.68
N SER A 77 31.59 -56.54 10.55
CA SER A 77 32.71 -57.06 9.70
C SER A 77 32.46 -58.04 8.51
N PRO A 78 33.46 -58.39 7.62
CA PRO A 78 34.92 -58.13 7.66
C PRO A 78 35.62 -57.80 6.31
N SER A 79 36.80 -57.14 6.34
CA SER A 79 38.05 -57.61 5.66
C SER A 79 39.15 -56.53 5.53
N SER A 80 40.39 -57.03 5.52
CA SER A 80 41.64 -56.46 4.95
C SER A 80 42.26 -55.18 5.54
N SER A 81 43.17 -55.40 6.49
CA SER A 81 44.53 -54.83 6.58
C SER A 81 44.89 -53.62 5.72
N SER A 82 44.89 -52.43 6.32
CA SER A 82 45.87 -51.32 6.14
C SER A 82 45.19 -49.99 6.45
N SER A 83 45.49 -49.38 7.60
CA SER A 83 45.42 -47.91 7.82
C SER A 83 45.42 -47.60 9.32
N ARG A 84 46.63 -47.54 9.91
CA ARG A 84 46.84 -46.84 11.20
C ARG A 84 47.34 -45.41 11.00
N LYS A 85 47.57 -44.98 9.75
CA LYS A 85 48.20 -43.69 9.42
C LYS A 85 47.20 -42.59 9.03
N ASP A 86 45.97 -42.94 8.60
CA ASP A 86 44.97 -41.93 8.20
C ASP A 86 44.16 -41.38 9.39
N LYS A 87 43.99 -42.19 10.44
CA LYS A 87 43.21 -41.81 11.64
C LYS A 87 43.83 -40.68 12.44
N ASP A 88 45.17 -40.56 12.42
CA ASP A 88 45.88 -39.45 13.06
C ASP A 88 45.76 -38.13 12.27
N LYS A 89 45.63 -38.23 10.94
CA LYS A 89 45.52 -37.07 10.04
C LYS A 89 44.16 -36.37 10.17
N ASP A 90 43.08 -37.15 10.33
CA ASP A 90 41.74 -36.61 10.58
C ASP A 90 41.61 -35.95 11.95
N LYS A 91 42.22 -36.53 12.99
CA LYS A 91 42.24 -35.97 14.35
C LYS A 91 43.02 -34.64 14.42
N GLU A 92 44.09 -34.50 13.62
CA GLU A 92 44.83 -33.25 13.43
C GLU A 92 43.99 -32.17 12.72
N LYS A 93 43.24 -32.57 11.68
CA LYS A 93 42.40 -31.66 10.89
C LYS A 93 41.22 -31.13 11.72
N GLU A 94 40.63 -31.97 12.56
CA GLU A 94 39.57 -31.61 13.49
C GLU A 94 40.06 -30.65 14.60
N LYS A 95 41.26 -30.90 15.16
CA LYS A 95 41.92 -29.96 16.10
C LYS A 95 42.26 -28.61 15.46
N LYS A 96 42.70 -28.59 14.20
CA LYS A 96 42.96 -27.33 13.47
C LYS A 96 41.66 -26.57 13.19
N SER A 97 40.58 -27.28 12.85
CA SER A 97 39.25 -26.70 12.62
C SER A 97 38.65 -26.09 13.89
N SER A 98 38.70 -26.82 15.02
CA SER A 98 38.20 -26.31 16.31
C SER A 98 38.98 -25.10 16.81
N ARG A 99 40.29 -25.06 16.57
CA ARG A 99 41.15 -23.91 16.92
C ARG A 99 40.86 -22.68 16.04
N ARG A 100 40.59 -22.88 14.74
CA ARG A 100 40.14 -21.80 13.84
C ARG A 100 38.76 -21.27 14.24
N ARG A 101 37.83 -22.15 14.59
CA ARG A 101 36.47 -21.76 15.03
C ARG A 101 36.50 -20.99 16.36
N SER A 102 37.35 -21.41 17.30
CA SER A 102 37.55 -20.70 18.58
C SER A 102 38.15 -19.32 18.37
N ARG A 103 39.17 -19.18 17.51
CA ARG A 103 39.79 -17.88 17.17
C ARG A 103 38.84 -16.94 16.42
N SER A 104 37.92 -17.49 15.61
CA SER A 104 36.88 -16.69 14.96
C SER A 104 35.84 -16.16 15.95
N ARG A 105 35.42 -17.00 16.91
CA ARG A 105 34.48 -16.61 17.98
C ARG A 105 35.09 -15.59 18.95
N GLU A 106 36.40 -15.65 19.18
CA GLU A 106 37.13 -14.69 20.00
C GLU A 106 37.22 -13.31 19.33
N ARG A 107 37.52 -13.27 18.02
CA ARG A 107 37.47 -12.03 17.22
C ARG A 107 36.08 -11.42 17.12
N GLU A 108 35.04 -12.25 17.13
CA GLU A 108 33.66 -11.79 17.11
C GLU A 108 33.27 -11.10 18.43
N ARG A 109 33.64 -11.71 19.57
CA ARG A 109 33.48 -11.11 20.90
C ARG A 109 34.31 -9.83 21.09
N GLU A 110 35.47 -9.75 20.45
CA GLU A 110 36.30 -8.54 20.48
C GLU A 110 35.63 -7.37 19.74
N ARG A 111 35.07 -7.63 18.54
CA ARG A 111 34.27 -6.64 17.79
C ARG A 111 32.98 -6.24 18.50
N GLU A 112 32.38 -7.15 19.26
CA GLU A 112 31.21 -6.87 20.08
C GLU A 112 31.54 -5.90 21.22
N ARG A 113 32.65 -6.14 21.94
CA ARG A 113 33.16 -5.21 22.96
C ARG A 113 33.57 -3.86 22.37
N GLU A 114 34.08 -3.83 21.15
CA GLU A 114 34.40 -2.58 20.45
C GLU A 114 33.14 -1.77 20.14
N ARG A 115 32.08 -2.41 19.65
CA ARG A 115 30.77 -1.76 19.42
C ARG A 115 30.12 -1.30 20.72
N GLU A 116 30.31 -2.04 21.81
CA GLU A 116 29.84 -1.66 23.14
C GLU A 116 30.56 -0.40 23.65
N ARG A 117 31.89 -0.35 23.53
CA ARG A 117 32.69 0.86 23.83
C ARG A 117 32.31 2.04 22.94
N GLU A 118 32.01 1.80 21.66
CA GLU A 118 31.57 2.87 20.75
C GLU A 118 30.20 3.40 21.16
N ARG A 119 29.27 2.53 21.56
CA ARG A 119 27.96 2.93 22.09
C ARG A 119 28.10 3.72 23.38
N GLU A 120 28.94 3.26 24.32
CA GLU A 120 29.21 3.96 25.57
C GLU A 120 29.89 5.33 25.34
N ALA A 121 30.82 5.42 24.38
CA ALA A 121 31.44 6.67 23.98
C ALA A 121 30.42 7.65 23.37
N ARG A 122 29.52 7.16 22.51
CA ARG A 122 28.42 7.97 21.94
C ARG A 122 27.46 8.46 23.02
N GLU A 123 27.08 7.62 23.97
CA GLU A 123 26.23 8.00 25.11
C GLU A 123 26.92 9.00 26.04
N ARG A 124 28.23 8.86 26.27
CA ARG A 124 29.02 9.85 27.01
C ARG A 124 29.02 11.20 26.31
N ILE A 125 29.29 11.24 25.01
CA ILE A 125 29.27 12.48 24.21
C ILE A 125 27.87 13.11 24.20
N GLU A 126 26.82 12.31 24.09
CA GLU A 126 25.44 12.82 24.12
C GLU A 126 25.08 13.40 25.49
N ARG A 127 25.52 12.77 26.58
CA ARG A 127 25.34 13.29 27.95
C ARG A 127 26.11 14.60 28.14
N GLU A 128 27.35 14.66 27.69
CA GLU A 128 28.19 15.87 27.75
C GLU A 128 27.58 17.00 26.91
N ASN A 129 27.11 16.72 25.70
CA ASN A 129 26.41 17.70 24.88
C ASN A 129 25.13 18.22 25.54
N ARG A 130 24.33 17.33 26.16
CA ARG A 130 23.15 17.73 26.94
C ARG A 130 23.51 18.64 28.12
N GLU A 131 24.61 18.35 28.80
CA GLU A 131 25.10 19.17 29.92
C GLU A 131 25.63 20.54 29.44
N ILE A 132 26.38 20.58 28.34
CA ILE A 132 26.86 21.81 27.72
C ILE A 132 25.66 22.67 27.28
N GLU A 133 24.67 22.06 26.65
CA GLU A 133 23.45 22.75 26.22
C GLU A 133 22.63 23.26 27.43
N ALA A 134 22.53 22.48 28.51
CA ALA A 134 21.89 22.92 29.75
C ALA A 134 22.62 24.11 30.39
N ARG A 135 23.95 24.06 30.51
CA ARG A 135 24.79 25.16 31.01
C ARG A 135 24.75 26.38 30.09
N ALA A 136 24.57 26.20 28.78
CA ALA A 136 24.42 27.29 27.83
C ALA A 136 23.06 27.99 28.00
N ARG A 137 21.97 27.21 28.11
CA ARG A 137 20.62 27.73 28.42
C ARG A 137 20.57 28.42 29.79
N GLU A 138 21.29 27.93 30.78
CA GLU A 138 21.37 28.56 32.10
C GLU A 138 22.09 29.91 32.04
N ARG A 139 23.28 29.97 31.40
CA ARG A 139 23.98 31.23 31.15
C ARG A 139 23.17 32.21 30.31
N GLU A 140 22.36 31.72 29.38
CA GLU A 140 21.44 32.56 28.62
C GLU A 140 20.34 33.15 29.50
N ARG A 141 19.69 32.33 30.34
CA ARG A 141 18.69 32.80 31.32
C ARG A 141 19.28 33.78 32.32
N GLU A 142 20.54 33.60 32.72
CA GLU A 142 21.24 34.52 33.61
C GLU A 142 21.49 35.88 32.94
N ARG A 143 22.01 35.87 31.71
CA ARG A 143 22.15 37.09 30.88
C ARG A 143 20.81 37.74 30.58
N GLU A 144 19.75 36.96 30.43
CA GLU A 144 18.39 37.47 30.24
C GLU A 144 17.89 38.20 31.48
N ARG A 145 18.06 37.62 32.68
CA ARG A 145 17.73 38.28 33.96
C ARG A 145 18.59 39.51 34.23
N GLU A 146 19.85 39.51 33.79
CA GLU A 146 20.72 40.69 33.89
C GLU A 146 20.25 41.82 32.96
N ARG A 147 19.95 41.51 31.70
CA ARG A 147 19.34 42.44 30.74
C ARG A 147 17.96 42.92 31.18
N GLU A 148 17.19 42.07 31.87
CA GLU A 148 15.89 42.43 32.42
C GLU A 148 16.04 43.46 33.54
N ARG A 149 16.97 43.27 34.48
CA ARG A 149 17.26 44.27 35.54
C ARG A 149 17.86 45.56 34.99
N GLU A 150 18.64 45.49 33.91
CA GLU A 150 19.17 46.68 33.22
C GLU A 150 18.05 47.43 32.48
N ARG A 151 17.17 46.71 31.76
CA ARG A 151 15.98 47.27 31.12
C ARG A 151 15.00 47.81 32.14
N GLU A 152 14.87 47.21 33.32
CA GLU A 152 13.99 47.70 34.38
C GLU A 152 14.50 49.05 34.90
N ARG A 153 15.80 49.19 35.16
CA ARG A 153 16.42 50.47 35.55
C ARG A 153 16.37 51.53 34.44
N ALA A 154 16.59 51.14 33.19
CA ALA A 154 16.49 52.04 32.03
C ALA A 154 15.04 52.47 31.76
N SER A 155 14.11 51.52 31.80
CA SER A 155 12.67 51.73 31.59
C SER A 155 12.07 52.59 32.69
N THR A 156 12.49 52.43 33.95
CA THR A 156 12.02 53.28 35.06
C THR A 156 12.45 54.74 34.88
N ARG A 157 13.64 54.97 34.30
CA ARG A 157 14.16 56.32 34.00
C ARG A 157 13.54 56.93 32.74
N GLU A 158 13.23 56.10 31.74
CA GLU A 158 12.64 56.51 30.47
C GLU A 158 11.13 56.77 30.59
N LEU A 159 10.39 55.94 31.33
CA LEU A 159 8.96 56.10 31.61
C LEU A 159 8.67 57.33 32.49
N ALA A 160 9.61 57.76 33.33
CA ALA A 160 9.48 58.97 34.15
C ALA A 160 9.66 60.27 33.35
N SER A 161 10.24 60.22 32.14
CA SER A 161 10.55 61.40 31.32
C SER A 161 9.66 61.55 30.08
N ARG A 162 8.90 60.53 29.70
CA ARG A 162 8.00 60.54 28.52
C ARG A 162 6.54 60.74 28.93
N ASN A 163 5.82 61.55 28.15
CA ASN A 163 4.41 61.85 28.39
C ASN A 163 3.56 60.57 28.22
N PRO A 164 2.69 60.20 29.18
CA PRO A 164 1.88 58.97 29.12
C PRO A 164 1.01 58.83 27.86
N ARG A 165 0.65 59.94 27.21
CA ARG A 165 -0.08 59.95 25.93
C ARG A 165 0.77 59.51 24.74
N ASP A 166 2.07 59.82 24.76
CA ASP A 166 3.01 59.47 23.69
C ASP A 166 3.44 58.01 23.79
N ILE A 167 3.55 57.47 25.02
CA ILE A 167 3.83 56.04 25.26
C ILE A 167 2.69 55.15 24.75
N LEU A 168 1.43 55.57 24.92
CA LEU A 168 0.28 54.82 24.41
C LEU A 168 0.21 54.83 22.88
N ARG A 169 0.51 55.98 22.26
CA ARG A 169 0.55 56.11 20.78
C ARG A 169 1.74 55.36 20.17
N GLU A 170 2.89 55.37 20.83
CA GLU A 170 4.08 54.60 20.41
C GLU A 170 3.84 53.09 20.57
N LYS A 171 3.19 52.66 21.66
CA LYS A 171 2.79 51.28 21.89
C LYS A 171 1.74 50.79 20.89
N GLU A 172 0.79 51.63 20.52
CA GLU A 172 -0.20 51.34 19.46
C GLU A 172 0.48 51.15 18.09
N MET A 173 1.42 52.03 17.73
CA MET A 173 2.22 51.92 16.50
C MET A 173 3.18 50.71 16.52
N GLU A 174 3.73 50.38 17.68
CA GLU A 174 4.60 49.22 17.88
C GLU A 174 3.81 47.90 17.81
N ASP A 175 2.61 47.86 18.39
CA ASP A 175 1.71 46.71 18.33
C ASP A 175 1.20 46.50 16.90
N GLU A 176 0.90 47.56 16.14
CA GLU A 176 0.61 47.47 14.71
C GLU A 176 1.80 46.97 13.87
N ALA A 177 3.03 47.35 14.21
CA ALA A 177 4.22 46.81 13.54
C ALA A 177 4.46 45.33 13.89
N ARG A 178 4.17 44.94 15.14
CA ARG A 178 4.24 43.54 15.59
C ARG A 178 3.19 42.68 14.90
N ASP A 179 2.00 43.21 14.69
CA ASP A 179 0.91 42.50 14.02
C ASP A 179 1.12 42.41 12.50
N ARG A 180 1.71 43.43 11.86
CA ARG A 180 2.19 43.31 10.47
C ARG A 180 3.26 42.22 10.32
N ARG A 181 4.25 42.17 11.23
CA ARG A 181 5.27 41.11 11.24
C ARG A 181 4.68 39.72 11.50
N LYS A 182 3.66 39.59 12.35
CA LYS A 182 2.95 38.31 12.58
C LYS A 182 2.13 37.90 11.36
N ALA A 183 1.47 38.83 10.69
CA ALA A 183 0.72 38.55 9.47
C ALA A 183 1.66 38.09 8.33
N GLU A 184 2.80 38.74 8.18
CA GLU A 184 3.85 38.35 7.23
C GLU A 184 4.44 36.97 7.55
N LYS A 185 4.74 36.70 8.83
CA LYS A 185 5.16 35.35 9.27
C LYS A 185 4.11 34.30 8.99
N LYS A 186 2.82 34.60 9.24
CA LYS A 186 1.71 33.69 8.91
C LYS A 186 1.57 33.48 7.40
N ALA A 187 1.84 34.48 6.57
CA ALA A 187 1.82 34.34 5.12
C ALA A 187 2.98 33.44 4.65
N LYS A 188 4.20 33.68 5.17
CA LYS A 188 5.38 32.87 4.87
C LYS A 188 5.26 31.44 5.40
N GLU A 189 4.62 31.25 6.55
CA GLU A 189 4.34 29.93 7.13
C GLU A 189 3.27 29.19 6.33
N LYS A 190 2.22 29.88 5.85
CA LYS A 190 1.24 29.31 4.91
C LYS A 190 1.89 28.90 3.59
N GLU A 191 2.81 29.72 3.06
CA GLU A 191 3.57 29.43 1.85
C GLU A 191 4.52 28.24 2.07
N ALA A 192 5.24 28.20 3.19
CA ALA A 192 6.09 27.09 3.57
C ALA A 192 5.29 25.79 3.75
N ALA A 193 4.12 25.85 4.39
CA ALA A 193 3.23 24.70 4.55
C ALA A 193 2.69 24.17 3.21
N TYR A 194 2.42 25.07 2.25
CA TYR A 194 2.03 24.68 0.89
C TYR A 194 3.18 23.99 0.16
N GLN A 195 4.39 24.56 0.22
CA GLN A 195 5.58 23.97 -0.39
C GLN A 195 5.97 22.64 0.26
N GLU A 196 5.84 22.51 1.58
CA GLU A 196 6.10 21.27 2.30
C GLU A 196 5.07 20.21 1.93
N ARG A 197 3.78 20.57 1.82
CA ARG A 197 2.73 19.67 1.34
C ARG A 197 3.01 19.20 -0.09
N LEU A 198 3.48 20.09 -0.96
CA LEU A 198 3.88 19.76 -2.32
C LEU A 198 5.09 18.80 -2.34
N ARG A 199 6.16 19.10 -1.59
CA ARG A 199 7.32 18.22 -1.46
C ARG A 199 6.95 16.86 -0.86
N ASN A 200 6.03 16.81 0.11
CA ASN A 200 5.52 15.57 0.68
C ASN A 200 4.65 14.78 -0.31
N TRP A 201 3.93 15.46 -1.21
CA TRP A 201 3.20 14.82 -2.29
C TRP A 201 4.16 14.24 -3.33
N GLU A 202 5.14 15.01 -3.79
CA GLU A 202 6.19 14.53 -4.69
C GLU A 202 7.02 13.40 -4.08
N ALA A 203 7.31 13.46 -2.78
CA ALA A 203 8.00 12.39 -2.06
C ALA A 203 7.16 11.12 -1.99
N ARG A 204 5.84 11.23 -1.82
CA ARG A 204 4.94 10.08 -1.87
C ARG A 204 4.90 9.47 -3.26
N GLU A 205 4.78 10.27 -4.32
CA GLU A 205 4.81 9.76 -5.70
C GLU A 205 6.15 9.10 -6.04
N ARG A 206 7.28 9.70 -5.62
CA ARG A 206 8.61 9.11 -5.80
C ARG A 206 8.79 7.80 -5.03
N ARG A 207 8.25 7.69 -3.81
CA ARG A 207 8.27 6.43 -3.04
C ARG A 207 7.40 5.38 -3.72
N LYS A 208 6.20 5.74 -4.16
CA LYS A 208 5.29 4.84 -4.86
C LYS A 208 5.90 4.31 -6.16
N ALA A 209 6.59 5.16 -6.93
CA ALA A 209 7.33 4.73 -8.12
C ALA A 209 8.45 3.73 -7.78
N LYS A 210 9.23 3.99 -6.72
CA LYS A 210 10.27 3.07 -6.24
C LYS A 210 9.68 1.76 -5.70
N ASP A 211 8.51 1.80 -5.07
CA ASP A 211 7.83 0.61 -4.58
C ASP A 211 7.39 -0.29 -5.74
N TYR A 212 6.87 0.27 -6.83
CA TYR A 212 6.57 -0.51 -8.05
C TYR A 212 7.83 -1.06 -8.74
N GLU A 213 8.93 -0.31 -8.76
CA GLU A 213 10.20 -0.80 -9.28
C GLU A 213 10.74 -1.97 -8.44
N LYS A 214 10.71 -1.83 -7.11
CA LYS A 214 11.10 -2.88 -6.17
C LYS A 214 10.23 -4.12 -6.27
N ASP A 215 8.92 -3.96 -6.52
CA ASP A 215 8.01 -5.09 -6.68
C ASP A 215 8.28 -5.84 -7.99
N ARG A 216 8.53 -5.13 -9.10
CA ARG A 216 8.98 -5.74 -10.35
C ARG A 216 10.30 -6.48 -10.20
N GLU A 217 11.24 -5.94 -9.42
CA GLU A 217 12.50 -6.63 -9.14
C GLU A 217 12.31 -7.88 -8.28
N ARG A 218 11.44 -7.82 -7.27
CA ARG A 218 11.07 -9.00 -6.46
C ARG A 218 10.45 -10.10 -7.32
N ASP A 219 9.58 -9.76 -8.26
CA ASP A 219 8.96 -10.75 -9.14
C ASP A 219 9.96 -11.36 -10.12
N ARG A 220 10.91 -10.57 -10.65
CA ARG A 220 12.03 -11.12 -11.42
C ARG A 220 12.88 -12.08 -10.58
N CYS A 221 13.20 -11.73 -9.32
CA CYS A 221 13.93 -12.65 -8.44
C CYS A 221 13.17 -13.97 -8.19
N ARG A 222 11.84 -13.90 -7.99
CA ARG A 222 11.02 -15.12 -7.83
C ARG A 222 11.03 -15.98 -9.08
N GLU A 223 10.99 -15.36 -10.26
CA GLU A 223 11.09 -16.07 -11.53
C GLU A 223 12.46 -16.68 -11.74
N GLU A 224 13.54 -15.95 -11.44
CA GLU A 224 14.89 -16.49 -11.47
C GLU A 224 15.09 -17.64 -10.48
N GLU A 225 14.49 -17.59 -9.28
CA GLU A 225 14.50 -18.73 -8.35
C GLU A 225 13.75 -19.92 -8.91
N ARG A 226 12.55 -19.73 -9.49
CA ARG A 226 11.83 -20.80 -10.19
C ARG A 226 12.65 -21.39 -11.34
N GLU A 227 13.34 -20.56 -12.11
CA GLU A 227 14.20 -21.02 -13.20
C GLU A 227 15.46 -21.74 -12.68
N LYS A 228 16.08 -21.25 -11.61
CA LYS A 228 17.23 -21.90 -10.97
C LYS A 228 16.82 -23.23 -10.34
N GLU A 229 15.64 -23.29 -9.72
CA GLU A 229 15.06 -24.53 -9.20
C GLU A 229 14.70 -25.50 -10.32
N ALA A 230 14.13 -25.02 -11.41
CA ALA A 230 13.85 -25.84 -12.60
C ALA A 230 15.15 -26.36 -13.23
N LYS A 231 16.19 -25.52 -13.34
CA LYS A 231 17.52 -25.92 -13.82
C LYS A 231 18.16 -26.94 -12.88
N ARG A 232 18.11 -26.70 -11.56
CA ARG A 232 18.62 -27.63 -10.54
C ARG A 232 17.87 -28.95 -10.56
N LEU A 233 16.55 -28.92 -10.74
CA LEU A 233 15.72 -30.12 -10.84
C LEU A 233 15.98 -30.86 -12.15
N LYS A 234 16.19 -30.14 -13.26
CA LYS A 234 16.59 -30.71 -14.55
C LYS A 234 17.94 -31.41 -14.45
N GLU A 235 18.94 -30.75 -13.86
CA GLU A 235 20.27 -31.32 -13.61
C GLU A 235 20.18 -32.54 -12.68
N PHE A 236 19.40 -32.45 -11.59
CA PHE A 236 19.16 -33.58 -10.69
C PHE A 236 18.55 -34.79 -11.41
N LEU A 237 17.63 -34.56 -12.36
CA LEU A 237 17.00 -35.63 -13.13
C LEU A 237 17.90 -36.20 -14.24
N GLU A 238 18.78 -35.39 -14.81
CA GLU A 238 19.76 -35.85 -15.81
C GLU A 238 20.79 -36.82 -15.20
N ASP A 239 21.15 -36.62 -13.93
CA ASP A 239 22.12 -37.46 -13.20
C ASP A 239 21.48 -38.55 -12.30
N TYR A 240 20.15 -38.68 -12.30
CA TYR A 240 19.42 -39.66 -11.48
C TYR A 240 19.51 -41.06 -12.09
N ASP A 241 20.05 -42.00 -11.33
CA ASP A 241 20.17 -43.41 -11.72
C ASP A 241 19.31 -44.28 -10.79
N ASP A 242 18.17 -44.75 -11.30
CA ASP A 242 17.18 -45.51 -10.52
C ASP A 242 17.82 -46.73 -9.82
N GLU A 243 18.70 -47.49 -10.48
CA GLU A 243 19.29 -48.69 -9.87
C GLU A 243 20.21 -48.37 -8.68
N ARG A 244 20.84 -47.19 -8.73
CA ARG A 244 21.78 -46.74 -7.71
C ARG A 244 21.11 -45.95 -6.59
N ASP A 245 20.19 -45.06 -6.93
CA ASP A 245 19.69 -44.01 -6.05
C ASP A 245 18.31 -44.35 -5.43
N ASP A 246 17.44 -45.12 -6.10
CA ASP A 246 16.12 -45.53 -5.56
C ASP A 246 16.17 -46.43 -4.31
N PRO A 247 17.11 -47.40 -4.17
CA PRO A 247 17.16 -48.26 -2.99
C PRO A 247 17.26 -47.48 -1.67
N LYS A 248 17.80 -46.26 -1.70
CA LYS A 248 17.89 -45.36 -0.53
C LYS A 248 16.51 -44.89 -0.06
N TYR A 249 15.54 -44.71 -0.95
CA TYR A 249 14.23 -44.12 -0.65
C TYR A 249 13.12 -45.17 -0.46
N TYR A 250 13.27 -46.35 -1.06
CA TYR A 250 12.28 -47.43 -1.02
C TYR A 250 12.67 -48.60 -0.11
N LYS A 251 13.77 -48.47 0.63
CA LYS A 251 14.21 -49.50 1.59
C LYS A 251 14.78 -48.89 2.86
N GLY A 252 14.65 -49.62 3.97
CA GLY A 252 15.31 -49.27 5.23
C GLY A 252 14.79 -47.99 5.88
N ARG A 253 15.71 -47.18 6.41
CA ARG A 253 15.42 -46.07 7.34
C ARG A 253 14.62 -44.93 6.72
N GLU A 254 14.83 -44.63 5.44
CA GLU A 254 14.15 -43.52 4.77
C GLU A 254 12.68 -43.83 4.51
N LEU A 255 12.39 -45.05 4.04
CA LEU A 255 11.02 -45.54 3.91
C LEU A 255 10.31 -45.55 5.26
N GLN A 256 10.98 -46.03 6.31
CA GLN A 256 10.41 -46.03 7.66
C GLN A 256 10.15 -44.60 8.18
N ARG A 257 10.98 -43.62 7.83
CA ARG A 257 10.75 -42.21 8.18
C ARG A 257 9.50 -41.66 7.48
N ARG A 258 9.33 -41.89 6.18
CA ARG A 258 8.12 -41.48 5.43
C ARG A 258 6.86 -42.16 5.97
N LEU A 259 6.94 -43.44 6.33
CA LEU A 259 5.82 -44.14 6.97
C LEU A 259 5.50 -43.51 8.34
N ALA A 260 6.52 -43.17 9.13
CA ALA A 260 6.32 -42.49 10.41
C ALA A 260 5.76 -41.06 10.24
N GLU A 261 6.15 -40.34 9.18
CA GLU A 261 5.59 -39.03 8.82
C GLU A 261 4.11 -39.14 8.45
N ARG A 262 3.73 -40.14 7.63
CA ARG A 262 2.33 -40.41 7.29
C ARG A 262 1.49 -40.82 8.51
N VAL A 263 2.05 -41.63 9.41
CA VAL A 263 1.39 -41.95 10.69
C VAL A 263 1.20 -40.69 11.51
N ARG A 264 2.22 -39.83 11.60
CA ARG A 264 2.12 -38.56 12.32
C ARG A 264 1.08 -37.61 11.71
N GLU A 265 1.00 -37.55 10.39
CA GLU A 265 -0.01 -36.78 9.66
C GLU A 265 -1.41 -37.33 9.94
N ALA A 266 -1.60 -38.65 9.84
CA ALA A 266 -2.87 -39.30 10.19
C ALA A 266 -3.26 -39.09 11.67
N ASP A 267 -2.29 -39.05 12.59
CA ASP A 267 -2.50 -38.73 14.00
C ASP A 267 -2.91 -37.26 14.19
N LEU A 268 -2.37 -36.34 13.39
CA LEU A 268 -2.74 -34.92 13.41
C LEU A 268 -4.16 -34.73 12.84
N ASP A 269 -4.46 -35.33 11.70
CA ASP A 269 -5.80 -35.32 11.11
C ASP A 269 -6.83 -35.92 12.07
N SER A 270 -6.47 -37.00 12.78
CA SER A 270 -7.36 -37.61 13.77
C SER A 270 -7.53 -36.73 15.00
N LYS A 271 -6.48 -36.02 15.45
CA LYS A 271 -6.60 -35.03 16.52
C LYS A 271 -7.50 -33.86 16.13
N ASP A 272 -7.40 -33.38 14.90
CA ASP A 272 -8.22 -32.26 14.44
C ASP A 272 -9.68 -32.70 14.27
N ARG A 273 -9.94 -33.89 13.71
CA ARG A 273 -11.29 -34.49 13.71
C ARG A 273 -11.86 -34.66 15.13
N ASN A 274 -11.05 -35.09 16.10
CA ASN A 274 -11.51 -35.25 17.47
C ASN A 274 -11.82 -33.91 18.14
N LYS A 275 -11.02 -32.86 17.91
CA LYS A 275 -11.33 -31.51 18.42
C LYS A 275 -12.62 -30.98 17.83
N GLU A 276 -12.84 -31.13 16.52
CA GLU A 276 -14.09 -30.72 15.88
C GLU A 276 -15.28 -31.48 16.47
N GLN A 277 -15.12 -32.78 16.74
CA GLN A 277 -16.14 -33.60 17.40
C GLN A 277 -16.41 -33.14 18.84
N GLU A 278 -15.36 -32.86 19.62
CA GLU A 278 -15.48 -32.31 20.99
C GLU A 278 -16.22 -30.96 20.97
N GLU A 279 -15.91 -30.07 20.04
CA GLU A 279 -16.63 -28.81 19.87
C GLU A 279 -18.12 -29.00 19.49
N LEU A 280 -18.43 -29.99 18.64
CA LEU A 280 -19.81 -30.35 18.32
C LEU A 280 -20.54 -30.93 19.53
N ASP A 281 -19.88 -31.76 20.33
CA ASP A 281 -20.45 -32.35 21.55
C ASP A 281 -20.60 -31.30 22.66
N GLU A 282 -19.71 -30.32 22.75
CA GLU A 282 -19.86 -29.15 23.62
C GLU A 282 -21.06 -28.28 23.19
N LEU A 283 -21.22 -28.01 21.89
CA LEU A 283 -22.40 -27.32 21.35
C LEU A 283 -23.68 -28.12 21.61
N LYS A 284 -23.63 -29.44 21.45
CA LYS A 284 -24.75 -30.35 21.76
C LYS A 284 -25.13 -30.24 23.23
N ASN A 285 -24.15 -30.37 24.13
CA ASN A 285 -24.38 -30.26 25.56
C ASN A 285 -24.93 -28.88 25.95
N LYS A 286 -24.43 -27.80 25.33
CA LYS A 286 -24.90 -26.44 25.59
C LYS A 286 -26.32 -26.17 25.09
N ILE A 287 -26.70 -26.71 23.91
CA ILE A 287 -28.03 -26.52 23.33
C ILE A 287 -29.06 -27.42 24.02
N PHE A 288 -28.70 -28.66 24.37
CA PHE A 288 -29.59 -29.58 25.10
C PHE A 288 -29.70 -29.27 26.61
N ALA A 289 -28.72 -28.58 27.21
CA ALA A 289 -28.83 -28.05 28.57
C ALA A 289 -29.48 -26.65 28.63
N GLY A 290 -29.62 -25.97 27.48
CA GLY A 290 -30.35 -24.71 27.36
C GLY A 290 -31.85 -24.94 27.27
N GLU A 291 -32.63 -24.03 27.85
CA GLU A 291 -34.10 -24.02 27.79
C GLU A 291 -34.57 -23.53 26.40
N TYR A 292 -34.30 -24.32 25.36
CA TYR A 292 -34.80 -24.07 24.02
C TYR A 292 -36.03 -24.94 23.77
N ASP A 293 -37.09 -24.34 23.22
CA ASP A 293 -38.36 -25.03 22.94
C ASP A 293 -38.21 -26.20 21.93
N ASN A 294 -37.17 -26.17 21.10
CA ASN A 294 -36.82 -27.28 20.21
C ASN A 294 -35.29 -27.41 20.02
N PRO A 295 -34.59 -28.08 20.94
CA PRO A 295 -33.12 -28.16 20.99
C PRO A 295 -32.48 -28.81 19.75
N THR A 296 -33.20 -29.71 19.06
CA THR A 296 -32.68 -30.47 17.93
C THR A 296 -32.52 -29.61 16.67
N ALA A 297 -33.45 -28.68 16.42
CA ALA A 297 -33.43 -27.84 15.22
C ALA A 297 -32.38 -26.72 15.28
N GLU A 298 -32.12 -26.16 16.46
CA GLU A 298 -31.07 -25.15 16.66
C GLU A 298 -29.67 -25.79 16.66
N PHE A 299 -29.53 -27.02 17.17
CA PHE A 299 -28.29 -27.78 17.07
C PHE A 299 -27.88 -28.06 15.62
N GLU A 300 -28.84 -28.42 14.75
CA GLU A 300 -28.58 -28.69 13.34
C GLU A 300 -28.18 -27.42 12.56
N LYS A 301 -28.81 -26.27 12.84
CA LYS A 301 -28.42 -24.98 12.25
C LYS A 301 -27.02 -24.56 12.68
N GLU A 302 -26.68 -24.72 13.95
CA GLU A 302 -25.37 -24.30 14.47
C GLU A 302 -24.25 -25.25 14.03
N LYS A 303 -24.53 -26.55 13.94
CA LYS A 303 -23.65 -27.55 13.31
C LYS A 303 -23.34 -27.19 11.87
N LYS A 304 -24.36 -26.86 11.06
CA LYS A 304 -24.20 -26.48 9.65
C LYS A 304 -23.34 -25.22 9.49
N LYS A 305 -23.49 -24.22 10.36
CA LYS A 305 -22.64 -23.01 10.34
C LYS A 305 -21.18 -23.33 10.68
N ARG A 306 -20.93 -24.25 11.62
CA ARG A 306 -19.57 -24.68 11.97
C ARG A 306 -18.94 -25.46 10.82
N GLU A 307 -19.67 -26.40 10.22
CA GLU A 307 -19.23 -27.13 9.02
C GLU A 307 -18.91 -26.18 7.85
N GLU A 308 -19.71 -25.13 7.63
CA GLU A 308 -19.46 -24.12 6.59
C GLU A 308 -18.19 -23.28 6.86
N MET A 309 -17.80 -23.11 8.13
CA MET A 309 -16.54 -22.44 8.49
C MET A 309 -15.31 -23.31 8.19
N TYR A 310 -15.39 -24.61 8.43
CA TYR A 310 -14.30 -25.56 8.15
C TYR A 310 -14.29 -26.06 6.71
N ARG A 311 -15.37 -25.82 5.95
CA ARG A 311 -15.44 -26.17 4.54
C ARG A 311 -14.31 -25.44 3.78
N PRO A 312 -13.41 -26.17 3.08
CA PRO A 312 -12.28 -25.56 2.40
C PRO A 312 -12.79 -24.60 1.33
N LYS A 313 -12.47 -23.31 1.52
CA LYS A 313 -12.75 -22.25 0.54
C LYS A 313 -11.60 -22.22 -0.45
N ILE A 314 -11.85 -22.66 -1.68
CA ILE A 314 -10.86 -22.59 -2.77
C ILE A 314 -10.55 -21.10 -3.02
N LEU A 315 -9.35 -20.67 -2.64
CA LEU A 315 -8.90 -19.27 -2.73
C LEU A 315 -8.62 -18.82 -4.18
N ILE A 316 -8.33 -19.77 -5.07
CA ILE A 316 -8.10 -19.57 -6.50
C ILE A 316 -8.82 -20.71 -7.22
N ASP A 317 -10.00 -20.43 -7.75
CA ASP A 317 -10.61 -21.33 -8.73
C ASP A 317 -9.86 -21.11 -10.05
N VAL A 318 -8.86 -21.95 -10.32
CA VAL A 318 -8.04 -21.92 -11.53
C VAL A 318 -8.91 -21.96 -12.79
N ASN A 319 -10.10 -22.56 -12.71
CA ASN A 319 -11.06 -22.60 -13.81
C ASN A 319 -11.80 -21.26 -13.98
N LEU A 320 -12.08 -20.56 -12.88
CA LEU A 320 -12.65 -19.21 -12.89
C LEU A 320 -11.65 -18.18 -13.43
N GLU A 321 -10.37 -18.28 -13.07
CA GLU A 321 -9.32 -17.38 -13.58
C GLU A 321 -9.12 -17.55 -15.09
N GLN A 322 -9.09 -18.80 -15.58
CA GLN A 322 -9.06 -19.09 -17.03
C GLN A 322 -10.34 -18.63 -17.75
N SER A 323 -11.50 -18.74 -17.11
CA SER A 323 -12.77 -18.24 -17.66
C SER A 323 -12.77 -16.71 -17.79
N GLN A 324 -12.31 -16.00 -16.76
CA GLN A 324 -12.20 -14.54 -16.78
C GLN A 324 -11.16 -14.04 -17.79
N GLN A 325 -10.07 -14.79 -17.99
CA GLN A 325 -9.09 -14.49 -19.04
C GLN A 325 -9.69 -14.65 -20.44
N ARG A 326 -10.43 -15.75 -20.70
CA ARG A 326 -11.17 -15.96 -21.95
C ARG A 326 -12.22 -14.87 -22.19
N GLU A 327 -12.95 -14.46 -21.15
CA GLU A 327 -13.98 -13.42 -21.26
C GLU A 327 -13.38 -12.04 -21.59
N ARG A 328 -12.25 -11.68 -20.97
CA ARG A 328 -11.51 -10.45 -21.30
C ARG A 328 -10.95 -10.46 -22.72
N GLU A 329 -10.56 -11.64 -23.23
CA GLU A 329 -10.08 -11.79 -24.60
C GLU A 329 -11.22 -11.60 -25.61
N ILE A 330 -12.38 -12.20 -25.35
CA ILE A 330 -13.61 -12.00 -26.14
C ILE A 330 -14.04 -10.53 -26.12
N GLU A 331 -13.94 -9.84 -24.99
CA GLU A 331 -14.30 -8.42 -24.89
C GLU A 331 -13.34 -7.53 -25.71
N ARG A 332 -12.03 -7.81 -25.69
CA ARG A 332 -11.05 -7.13 -26.54
C ARG A 332 -11.30 -7.39 -28.02
N GLU A 333 -11.70 -8.60 -28.38
CA GLU A 333 -12.07 -8.95 -29.76
C GLU A 333 -13.33 -8.19 -30.20
N ARG A 334 -14.37 -8.15 -29.36
CA ARG A 334 -15.60 -7.38 -29.63
C ARG A 334 -15.32 -5.89 -29.81
N MET A 335 -14.41 -5.32 -29.03
CA MET A 335 -14.00 -3.92 -29.18
C MET A 335 -13.31 -3.67 -30.53
N ARG A 336 -12.41 -4.57 -30.96
CA ARG A 336 -11.77 -4.49 -32.28
C ARG A 336 -12.77 -4.68 -33.41
N GLU A 337 -13.74 -5.57 -33.24
CA GLU A 337 -14.80 -5.80 -34.22
C GLU A 337 -15.72 -4.57 -34.35
N LEU A 338 -16.07 -3.93 -33.23
CA LEU A 338 -16.85 -2.69 -33.22
C LEU A 338 -16.10 -1.53 -33.90
N GLU A 339 -14.78 -1.43 -33.68
CA GLU A 339 -13.93 -0.45 -34.35
C GLU A 339 -13.90 -0.68 -35.88
N ARG A 340 -13.72 -1.93 -36.33
CA ARG A 340 -13.81 -2.29 -37.75
C ARG A 340 -15.18 -1.97 -38.35
N GLN A 341 -16.27 -2.16 -37.61
CA GLN A 341 -17.62 -1.83 -38.07
C GLN A 341 -17.79 -0.31 -38.22
N ARG A 342 -17.31 0.50 -37.27
CA ARG A 342 -17.35 1.96 -37.38
C ARG A 342 -16.52 2.47 -38.54
N ASP A 343 -15.37 1.86 -38.84
CA ASP A 343 -14.57 2.23 -40.01
C ASP A 343 -15.25 1.86 -41.33
N LYS A 344 -15.86 0.67 -41.42
CA LYS A 344 -16.69 0.28 -42.57
C LYS A 344 -17.87 1.24 -42.78
N GLU A 345 -18.51 1.66 -41.69
CA GLU A 345 -19.62 2.62 -41.71
C GLU A 345 -19.16 4.01 -42.16
N ARG A 346 -18.00 4.48 -41.69
CA ARG A 346 -17.39 5.73 -42.17
C ARG A 346 -17.08 5.70 -43.66
N ILE A 347 -16.53 4.58 -44.15
CA ILE A 347 -16.24 4.40 -45.58
C ILE A 347 -17.55 4.38 -46.39
N ARG A 348 -18.58 3.68 -45.90
CA ARG A 348 -19.91 3.66 -46.53
C ARG A 348 -20.54 5.04 -46.57
N ALA A 349 -20.57 5.76 -45.45
CA ALA A 349 -21.12 7.10 -45.36
C ALA A 349 -20.39 8.12 -46.25
N ASN A 350 -19.07 7.98 -46.41
CA ASN A 350 -18.29 8.79 -47.35
C ASN A 350 -18.67 8.47 -48.81
N LYS A 351 -18.79 7.18 -49.15
CA LYS A 351 -19.25 6.75 -50.47
C LYS A 351 -20.67 7.24 -50.77
N GLU A 352 -21.58 7.14 -49.81
CA GLU A 352 -22.95 7.66 -49.91
C GLU A 352 -22.97 9.18 -50.08
N ARG A 353 -22.15 9.93 -49.32
CA ARG A 353 -21.98 11.37 -49.52
C ARG A 353 -21.48 11.71 -50.92
N TYR A 354 -20.52 10.95 -51.44
CA TYR A 354 -19.99 11.16 -52.78
C TYR A 354 -21.06 10.91 -53.86
N VAL A 355 -21.82 9.82 -53.73
CA VAL A 355 -22.93 9.50 -54.65
C VAL A 355 -24.04 10.54 -54.57
N MET A 356 -24.42 10.99 -53.37
CA MET A 356 -25.41 12.06 -53.18
C MET A 356 -24.94 13.39 -53.77
N ALA A 357 -23.65 13.73 -53.64
CA ALA A 357 -23.08 14.92 -54.25
C ALA A 357 -23.07 14.82 -55.78
N GLN A 358 -22.80 13.64 -56.34
CA GLN A 358 -22.88 13.41 -57.78
C GLN A 358 -24.32 13.53 -58.29
N ALA A 359 -25.28 12.90 -57.60
CA ALA A 359 -26.70 13.02 -57.94
C ALA A 359 -27.21 14.47 -57.81
N SER A 360 -26.77 15.20 -56.79
CA SER A 360 -27.09 16.63 -56.63
C SER A 360 -26.48 17.48 -57.75
N ARG A 361 -25.30 17.12 -58.25
CA ARG A 361 -24.65 17.81 -59.38
C ARG A 361 -25.37 17.51 -60.70
N GLU A 362 -25.81 16.27 -60.89
CA GLU A 362 -26.61 15.87 -62.06
C GLU A 362 -27.99 16.54 -62.06
N LEU A 363 -28.66 16.63 -60.91
CA LEU A 363 -29.91 17.40 -60.77
C LEU A 363 -29.69 18.91 -61.01
N ALA A 364 -28.62 19.49 -60.48
CA ALA A 364 -28.30 20.90 -60.72
C ALA A 364 -27.91 21.19 -62.18
N ALA A 365 -27.41 20.20 -62.93
CA ALA A 365 -27.13 20.34 -64.36
C ALA A 365 -28.41 20.24 -65.22
N ILE A 366 -29.41 19.47 -64.77
CA ILE A 366 -30.72 19.37 -65.45
C ILE A 366 -31.55 20.65 -65.24
N ASP A 367 -31.41 21.30 -64.10
CA ASP A 367 -32.12 22.56 -63.77
C ASP A 367 -31.46 23.82 -64.39
N ALA A 368 -30.39 23.65 -65.17
CA ALA A 368 -29.56 24.74 -65.71
C ALA A 368 -29.65 24.91 -67.24
N GLU A 369 -30.69 24.40 -67.90
CA GLU A 369 -31.00 24.80 -69.28
C GLU A 369 -31.99 25.98 -69.33
N PRO A 370 -31.60 27.15 -69.89
CA PRO A 370 -32.42 28.35 -69.93
C PRO A 370 -33.40 28.32 -71.13
N ILE A 371 -34.70 28.40 -70.85
CA ILE A 371 -35.74 28.72 -71.85
C ILE A 371 -35.92 30.24 -71.88
N GLU A 372 -35.59 30.87 -73.01
CA GLU A 372 -35.95 32.25 -73.36
C GLU A 372 -37.41 32.31 -73.84
N SER A 373 -38.27 33.18 -73.26
CA SER A 373 -39.13 34.16 -73.99
C SER A 373 -40.23 34.79 -73.10
N ASP A 374 -40.13 36.13 -72.98
CA ASP A 374 -41.14 37.20 -72.94
C ASP A 374 -42.30 37.24 -71.91
N SER A 375 -42.28 38.24 -71.00
CA SER A 375 -43.34 39.28 -70.89
C SER A 375 -43.14 40.22 -69.68
N SER A 376 -42.99 41.49 -70.02
CA SER A 376 -43.07 42.78 -69.30
C SER A 376 -43.59 42.90 -67.85
N GLY A 377 -42.93 43.75 -67.06
CA GLY A 377 -43.55 44.50 -65.94
C GLY A 377 -42.57 44.99 -64.86
N HIS A 378 -41.88 46.10 -65.11
CA HIS A 378 -41.01 46.82 -64.17
C HIS A 378 -41.83 47.87 -63.38
N ASP A 379 -41.71 47.96 -62.06
CA ASP A 379 -41.26 49.16 -61.32
C ASP A 379 -41.17 48.89 -59.79
N ASP A 380 -40.48 49.79 -59.11
CA ASP A 380 -39.60 49.68 -57.96
C ASP A 380 -40.29 49.78 -56.58
N GLY A 381 -39.57 49.39 -55.49
CA GLY A 381 -39.85 49.93 -54.16
C GLY A 381 -39.66 49.01 -52.95
N GLY A 382 -38.55 49.23 -52.21
CA GLY A 382 -38.59 49.27 -50.74
C GLY A 382 -37.91 48.13 -49.97
N GLY A 383 -36.76 48.43 -49.38
CA GLY A 383 -36.02 47.54 -48.47
C GLY A 383 -36.58 47.47 -47.04
N GLY A 384 -35.99 46.55 -46.26
CA GLY A 384 -36.17 46.48 -44.80
C GLY A 384 -35.88 45.08 -44.26
N GLY A 385 -34.68 44.87 -43.73
CA GLY A 385 -34.26 43.59 -43.16
C GLY A 385 -34.84 43.29 -41.78
N ALA A 386 -34.69 42.04 -41.33
CA ALA A 386 -34.53 41.69 -39.91
C ALA A 386 -34.01 40.25 -39.75
N SER A 387 -32.97 40.15 -38.94
CA SER A 387 -32.32 38.93 -38.45
C SER A 387 -33.09 38.26 -37.30
N PHE A 388 -33.17 36.94 -37.30
CA PHE A 388 -33.31 36.05 -36.12
C PHE A 388 -32.71 34.69 -36.54
N GLY A 389 -31.84 33.95 -35.85
CA GLY A 389 -31.41 33.87 -34.46
C GLY A 389 -31.30 32.37 -34.11
N SER A 390 -30.10 31.77 -34.21
CA SER A 390 -29.85 30.33 -33.92
C SER A 390 -29.37 30.09 -32.48
N PRO A 391 -29.74 28.97 -31.81
CA PRO A 391 -29.26 28.64 -30.47
C PRO A 391 -27.94 27.83 -30.47
N PRO A 392 -27.20 27.76 -29.34
CA PRO A 392 -25.76 27.50 -29.34
C PRO A 392 -25.36 26.04 -29.08
N ILE A 393 -24.18 25.69 -29.60
CA ILE A 393 -23.46 24.42 -29.41
C ILE A 393 -22.51 24.54 -28.22
N HIS A 394 -22.61 23.60 -27.27
CA HIS A 394 -21.68 23.44 -26.16
C HIS A 394 -20.35 22.82 -26.61
N GLN A 395 -19.26 23.57 -26.42
CA GLN A 395 -17.89 23.10 -26.52
C GLN A 395 -17.49 22.39 -25.23
N ASN A 396 -17.00 21.15 -25.34
CA ASN A 396 -16.33 20.46 -24.24
C ASN A 396 -14.87 20.20 -24.63
N ASN A 397 -13.98 21.00 -24.05
CA ASN A 397 -12.53 20.87 -24.12
C ASN A 397 -12.09 19.68 -23.25
N ASN A 398 -11.52 18.64 -23.86
CA ASN A 398 -10.71 17.66 -23.15
C ASN A 398 -9.34 17.56 -23.81
N ASN A 399 -8.36 18.17 -23.14
CA ASN A 399 -6.97 18.23 -23.51
C ASN A 399 -6.25 17.00 -22.92
N SER A 400 -6.00 15.97 -23.74
CA SER A 400 -5.12 14.85 -23.37
C SER A 400 -3.81 14.97 -24.15
N ASN A 401 -2.80 15.50 -23.47
CA ASN A 401 -1.44 15.59 -23.93
C ASN A 401 -0.76 14.22 -23.70
N HIS A 402 -0.55 13.43 -24.76
CA HIS A 402 0.27 12.21 -24.74
C HIS A 402 1.45 12.43 -25.70
N HIS A 403 2.64 12.64 -25.14
CA HIS A 403 3.90 12.71 -25.88
C HIS A 403 4.54 11.31 -25.98
N HIS A 404 4.79 10.89 -27.23
CA HIS A 404 5.73 9.81 -27.59
C HIS A 404 7.14 10.39 -27.77
N PRO A 405 8.23 9.69 -27.41
CA PRO A 405 9.56 10.02 -27.90
C PRO A 405 9.85 9.22 -29.18
N GLY A 406 10.01 9.95 -30.28
CA GLY A 406 10.45 9.43 -31.56
C GLY A 406 11.95 9.13 -31.58
N HIS A 407 12.27 8.03 -32.24
CA HIS A 407 13.59 7.65 -32.73
C HIS A 407 13.96 8.60 -33.90
N GLN A 408 15.16 9.18 -33.88
CA GLN A 408 15.75 9.76 -35.08
C GLN A 408 17.23 9.41 -35.15
N GLN A 409 17.61 8.94 -36.33
CA GLN A 409 18.89 8.39 -36.74
C GLN A 409 19.55 9.43 -37.68
N GLN A 410 20.89 9.42 -37.71
CA GLN A 410 21.80 10.03 -38.71
C GLN A 410 22.13 11.53 -38.58
N HIS A 411 23.33 11.84 -38.10
CA HIS A 411 24.53 12.02 -38.94
C HIS A 411 25.80 11.74 -38.13
#